data_AF-A0AAW9BV72-F1
#
_entry.id   AF-A0AAW9BV72-F1
#
_cell.length_a   1.000
_cell.length_b   1.000
_cell.length_c   1.000
_cell.angle_alpha   90.00
_cell.angle_beta   90.00
_cell.angle_gamma   90.00
#
_symmetry.space_group_name_H-M   'P 1'
#
loop_
_entity.id
_entity.type
_entity.pdbx_description
1 polymer ?
#
loop_
_entity_poly.entity_id
_entity_poly.type
_entity_poly.pdbx_seq_one_letter_code
_entity_poly.pdbx_strand_id
1 'polypeptide(L)'
;FEHTTGGVSQKGNVGFVHGVKLILTVSDQILPKEQIFLLGSVLSVYFAQYAEINVFTQLEIKLKSTSSSFHVWPALTGDKVLL
;
A
#
# COMPACT_ATOMS: atom_id res chain seq x y z
N PHE A 1 -3.25 10.36 3.76
CA PHE A 1 -3.22 9.60 2.50
C PHE A 1 -3.04 10.58 1.37
N GLU A 2 -2.48 10.13 0.25
CA GLU A 2 -2.13 10.99 -0.89
C GLU A 2 -2.65 10.35 -2.18
N HIS A 3 -3.10 11.17 -3.13
CA HIS A 3 -3.42 10.68 -4.47
C HIS A 3 -2.12 10.47 -5.26
N THR A 4 -2.03 9.34 -5.96
CA THR A 4 -0.86 8.98 -6.75
C THR A 4 -1.28 8.32 -8.07
N THR A 5 -0.37 8.25 -9.02
CA THR A 5 -0.53 7.46 -10.25
C THR A 5 0.53 6.37 -10.24
N GLY A 6 0.18 5.16 -10.65
CA GLY A 6 1.07 4.01 -10.59
C GLY A 6 0.77 3.02 -11.69
N GLY A 7 1.80 2.29 -12.11
CA GLY A 7 1.64 1.16 -13.03
C GLY A 7 1.06 -0.04 -12.28
N VAL A 8 -0.06 -0.56 -12.75
CA VAL A 8 -0.64 -1.81 -12.23
C VAL A 8 -0.67 -2.83 -13.36
N SER A 9 -0.22 -4.05 -13.06
CA SER A 9 -0.30 -5.19 -13.98
C SER A 9 -1.47 -6.08 -13.58
N GLN A 10 -2.49 -6.19 -14.44
CA GLN A 10 -3.60 -7.11 -14.26
C GLN A 10 -3.72 -8.02 -15.48
N LYS A 11 -3.65 -9.34 -15.26
CA LYS A 11 -3.75 -10.37 -16.31
C LYS A 11 -2.79 -10.18 -17.50
N GLY A 12 -1.59 -9.65 -17.24
CA GLY A 12 -0.57 -9.41 -18.26
C GLY A 12 -0.66 -8.06 -18.98
N ASN A 13 -1.71 -7.27 -18.72
CA ASN A 13 -1.83 -5.91 -19.21
C ASN A 13 -1.32 -4.93 -18.15
N VAL A 14 -0.36 -4.09 -18.53
CA VAL A 14 0.18 -3.02 -17.68
C VAL A 14 -0.51 -1.72 -18.05
N GLY A 15 -1.24 -1.13 -17.09
CA GLY A 15 -1.92 0.15 -17.26
C GLY A 15 -1.48 1.15 -16.19
N PHE A 16 -1.50 2.44 -16.52
CA PHE A 16 -1.37 3.50 -15.53
C PHE A 16 -2.76 3.85 -15.00
N VAL A 17 -2.95 3.67 -13.71
CA VAL A 17 -4.20 3.99 -13.02
C VAL A 17 -3.93 4.99 -11.90
N HIS A 18 -4.96 5.73 -11.51
CA HIS A 18 -4.90 6.56 -10.32
C HIS A 18 -5.08 5.70 -9.07
N GLY A 19 -4.57 6.16 -7.94
CA GLY A 19 -4.55 5.40 -6.72
C GLY A 19 -4.44 6.26 -5.49
N VAL A 20 -4.61 5.60 -4.35
CA VAL A 20 -4.45 6.19 -3.03
C VAL A 20 -3.25 5.57 -2.36
N LYS A 21 -2.28 6.40 -2.00
CA LYS A 21 -1.15 6.02 -1.16
C LYS A 21 -1.49 6.28 0.30
N LEU A 22 -1.55 5.21 1.07
CA LEU A 22 -1.75 5.20 2.52
C LEU A 22 -0.38 5.24 3.18
N ILE A 23 -0.15 6.23 4.04
CA ILE A 23 1.11 6.41 4.75
C ILE A 23 0.82 6.19 6.23
N LEU A 24 1.39 5.13 6.81
CA LEU A 24 1.25 4.79 8.21
C LEU A 24 2.56 5.03 8.94
N THR A 25 2.54 5.87 9.96
CA THR A 25 3.71 6.08 10.83
C THR A 25 3.62 5.16 12.03
N VAL A 26 4.59 4.26 12.18
CA VAL A 26 4.65 3.28 13.27
C VAL A 26 5.86 3.56 14.15
N SER A 27 5.69 3.43 15.48
CA SER A 27 6.81 3.52 16.41
C SER A 27 7.51 2.18 16.54
N ASP A 28 8.77 2.15 16.11
CA ASP A 28 9.71 1.04 16.24
C ASP A 28 10.19 0.79 17.68
N GLN A 29 9.77 1.62 18.63
CA GLN A 29 9.95 1.37 20.06
C GLN A 29 8.85 0.49 20.65
N ILE A 30 7.69 0.41 19.99
CA ILE A 30 6.51 -0.31 20.48
C ILE A 30 6.43 -1.71 19.86
N LEU A 31 6.84 -1.85 18.59
CA LEU A 31 6.77 -3.10 17.85
C LEU A 31 8.13 -3.44 17.22
N PRO A 32 8.59 -4.69 17.31
CA PRO A 32 9.71 -5.18 16.51
C PRO A 32 9.46 -5.00 15.01
N LYS A 33 10.52 -4.76 14.23
CA LYS A 33 10.43 -4.54 12.76
C LYS A 33 9.71 -5.67 12.02
N GLU A 34 9.88 -6.91 12.47
CA GLU A 34 9.20 -8.09 11.91
C GLU A 34 7.68 -8.01 12.08
N GLN A 35 7.22 -7.58 13.25
CA GLN A 35 5.79 -7.38 13.52
C GLN A 35 5.24 -6.19 12.72
N ILE A 36 6.01 -5.12 12.56
CA ILE A 36 5.65 -3.99 11.70
C ILE A 36 5.50 -4.44 10.24
N PHE A 37 6.40 -5.31 9.77
CA PHE A 37 6.32 -5.87 8.42
C PHE A 37 5.09 -6.78 8.24
N LEU A 38 4.81 -7.65 9.22
CA LEU A 38 3.61 -8.49 9.20
C LEU A 38 2.33 -7.64 9.20
N LEU A 39 2.28 -6.61 10.06
CA LEU A 39 1.18 -5.65 10.11
C LEU A 39 0.97 -4.99 8.74
N GLY A 40 2.04 -4.47 8.13
CA GLY A 40 1.96 -3.86 6.80
C GLY A 40 1.49 -4.82 5.71
N SER A 41 1.92 -6.09 5.79
CA SER A 41 1.48 -7.12 4.83
C SER A 41 -0.02 -7.40 4.93
N VAL A 42 -0.54 -7.55 6.15
CA VAL A 42 -1.98 -7.75 6.38
C VAL A 42 -2.77 -6.51 5.97
N LEU A 43 -2.30 -5.33 6.37
CA LEU A 43 -2.97 -4.07 6.04
C LEU A 43 -2.98 -3.77 4.54
N SER A 44 -1.91 -4.10 3.81
CA SER A 44 -1.85 -3.91 2.36
C SER A 44 -2.96 -4.70 1.65
N VAL A 45 -3.17 -5.96 2.03
CA VAL A 45 -4.25 -6.79 1.48
C VAL A 45 -5.62 -6.30 1.95
N TYR A 46 -5.74 -5.90 3.21
CA TYR A 46 -6.99 -5.37 3.76
C TYR A 46 -7.44 -4.09 3.05
N PHE A 47 -6.54 -3.11 2.87
CA PHE A 47 -6.87 -1.86 2.20
C PHE A 47 -7.22 -2.04 0.72
N ALA A 48 -6.64 -3.05 0.06
CA ALA A 48 -6.99 -3.38 -1.32
C ALA A 48 -8.47 -3.75 -1.49
N GLN A 49 -9.14 -4.27 -0.46
CA GLN A 49 -10.58 -4.56 -0.50
C GLN A 49 -11.46 -3.30 -0.59
N TYR A 50 -10.93 -2.14 -0.18
CA TYR A 50 -11.60 -0.85 -0.24
C TYR A 50 -11.25 -0.05 -1.50
N ALA A 51 -10.41 -0.58 -2.39
CA ALA A 51 -10.12 0.04 -3.67
C ALA A 51 -11.41 0.26 -4.47
N GLU A 52 -11.55 1.41 -5.14
CA GLU A 52 -12.65 1.66 -6.09
C GLU A 52 -12.32 1.06 -7.47
N ILE A 53 -13.30 1.08 -8.40
CA ILE A 53 -13.05 0.63 -9.78
C ILE A 53 -11.99 1.55 -10.39
N ASN A 54 -10.98 0.97 -11.05
CA ASN A 54 -9.85 1.68 -11.65
C ASN A 54 -9.00 2.51 -10.66
N VAL A 55 -9.08 2.20 -9.37
CA VAL A 55 -8.27 2.81 -8.33
C VAL A 55 -7.43 1.74 -7.66
N PHE A 56 -6.13 1.98 -7.49
CA PHE A 56 -5.29 1.11 -6.64
C PHE A 56 -5.08 1.71 -5.26
N THR A 57 -4.81 0.85 -4.29
CA THR A 57 -4.27 1.26 -2.98
C THR A 57 -2.81 0.86 -2.88
N GLN A 58 -2.01 1.69 -2.24
CA GLN A 58 -0.61 1.39 -1.95
C GLN A 58 -0.32 1.76 -0.51
N LEU A 59 0.33 0.87 0.23
CA LEU A 59 0.71 1.13 1.61
C LEU A 59 2.20 1.45 1.71
N GLU A 60 2.52 2.54 2.38
CA GLU A 60 3.86 2.87 2.86
C GLU A 60 3.84 2.93 4.39
N ILE A 61 4.81 2.25 5.02
CA ILE A 61 5.07 2.41 6.45
C ILE A 61 6.30 3.28 6.63
N LYS A 62 6.21 4.27 7.52
CA LYS A 62 7.34 5.10 7.98
C LYS A 62 7.62 4.82 9.45
N LEU A 63 8.90 4.75 9.83
CA LEU A 63 9.28 4.61 11.24
C LEU A 63 9.28 5.98 11.92
N LYS A 64 8.73 6.05 13.14
CA LYS A 64 8.68 7.30 13.90
C LYS A 64 10.07 7.78 14.32
N SER A 65 11.00 6.88 14.63
CA SER A 65 12.36 7.22 15.09
C SER A 65 13.18 7.96 14.02
N THR A 66 13.13 7.49 12.77
CA THR A 66 13.94 8.02 11.67
C THR A 66 13.14 8.91 10.72
N SER A 67 11.81 8.91 10.83
CA SER A 67 10.88 9.51 9.85
C SER A 67 11.10 9.03 8.41
N SER A 68 11.84 7.94 8.23
CA SER A 68 12.19 7.37 6.93
C SER A 68 11.17 6.31 6.51
N SER A 69 11.07 6.09 5.20
CA SER A 69 10.32 4.97 4.64
C SER A 69 10.92 3.65 5.13
N PHE A 70 10.12 2.83 5.79
CA PHE A 70 10.48 1.48 6.21
C PHE A 70 10.32 0.51 5.05
N HIS A 71 9.11 0.50 4.48
CA HIS A 71 8.74 -0.39 3.40
C HIS A 71 7.53 0.17 2.65
N VAL A 72 7.50 -0.07 1.34
CA VAL A 72 6.40 0.28 0.45
C VAL A 72 5.90 -1.00 -0.19
N TRP A 73 4.65 -1.36 0.07
CA TRP A 73 4.00 -2.51 -0.54
C TRP A 73 3.61 -2.21 -2.00
N PRO A 74 3.44 -3.24 -2.84
CA PRO A 74 2.99 -3.06 -4.21
C PRO A 74 1.61 -2.39 -4.26
N ALA A 75 1.33 -1.73 -5.37
CA ALA A 75 0.00 -1.23 -5.68
C ALA A 75 -0.98 -2.40 -5.88
N LEU A 76 -2.09 -2.42 -5.15
CA LEU A 76 -3.10 -3.48 -5.21
C LEU A 76 -4.48 -2.91 -5.54
N THR A 77 -5.21 -3.60 -6.41
CA THR A 77 -6.59 -3.25 -6.82
C THR A 77 -7.64 -4.15 -6.16
N GLY A 78 -7.21 -5.07 -5.28
CA GLY A 78 -8.06 -6.09 -4.68
C GLY A 78 -8.68 -7.02 -5.73
N ASP A 79 -9.88 -7.52 -5.45
CA ASP A 79 -10.67 -8.34 -6.38
C ASP A 79 -11.36 -7.53 -7.49
N LYS A 80 -11.16 -6.21 -7.55
CA LYS A 80 -11.80 -5.39 -8.58
C LYS A 80 -11.06 -5.50 -9.90
N VAL A 81 -11.85 -5.74 -10.95
CA VAL A 81 -11.39 -5.73 -12.34
C VAL A 81 -10.96 -4.30 -12.70
N LEU A 82 -9.77 -4.17 -13.28
CA LEU A 82 -9.36 -2.97 -13.99
C LEU A 82 -10.08 -3.01 -15.35
N LEU A 83 -10.92 -2.00 -15.61
CA LEU A 83 -11.66 -1.86 -16.87
C LEU A 83 -10.79 -1.22 -17.95
#